data_AF-A0A656JUX5-F1
#
_entry.id   AF-A0A656JUX5-F1
#
_cell.length_a   1.000
_cell.length_b   1.000
_cell.length_c   1.000
_cell.angle_alpha   90.00
_cell.angle_beta   90.00
_cell.angle_gamma   90.00
#
_symmetry.space_group_name_H-M   'P 1'
#
loop_
_entity.id
_entity.type
_entity.pdbx_description
1 polymer ?
#
loop_
_entity_poly.entity_id
_entity_poly.type
_entity_poly.pdbx_seq_one_letter_code
_entity_poly.pdbx_strand_id
1 'polypeptide(L)'
;MYLHALKTALLLSLAIVAAPAFAATVPADTPGVQDLIRDRQDRLLEEQRRRLDELKELPGKQATPVAPATPEDTRCFTISRIELKGADSLSPAERDALIKPFQNKCLGVAQLNDLLKTITDHYLDKGLVTTRAYLPQQDLSTGDLP
;
A
#
# COMPACT_ATOMS: atom_id res chain seq x y z
N MET A 1 85.21 4.98 -22.80
CA MET A 1 84.78 3.92 -21.87
C MET A 1 83.60 4.32 -20.98
N TYR A 2 83.60 5.50 -20.33
CA TYR A 2 82.50 5.98 -19.46
C TYR A 2 81.14 6.18 -20.15
N LEU A 3 81.12 6.59 -21.42
CA LEU A 3 79.88 6.85 -22.16
C LEU A 3 79.05 5.58 -22.45
N HIS A 4 79.71 4.41 -22.52
CA HIS A 4 79.03 3.11 -22.71
C HIS A 4 78.46 2.58 -21.40
N ALA A 5 79.13 2.82 -20.28
CA ALA A 5 78.63 2.47 -18.95
C ALA A 5 77.37 3.28 -18.58
N LEU A 6 77.32 4.57 -18.94
CA LEU A 6 76.16 5.42 -18.68
C LEU A 6 74.93 5.01 -19.53
N LYS A 7 75.15 4.64 -20.80
CA LYS A 7 74.08 4.20 -21.71
C LYS A 7 73.49 2.84 -21.31
N THR A 8 74.33 1.91 -20.86
CA THR A 8 73.87 0.59 -20.41
C THR A 8 73.10 0.67 -19.09
N ALA A 9 73.54 1.52 -18.15
CA ALA A 9 72.81 1.80 -16.91
C ALA A 9 71.44 2.46 -17.17
N LEU A 10 71.37 3.42 -18.10
CA LEU A 10 70.12 4.08 -18.49
C LEU A 10 69.13 3.10 -19.14
N LEU A 11 69.61 2.21 -20.01
CA LEU A 11 68.78 1.19 -20.66
C LEU A 11 68.23 0.15 -19.66
N LEU A 12 69.01 -0.22 -18.64
CA LEU A 12 68.54 -1.13 -17.58
C LEU A 12 67.48 -0.49 -16.69
N SER A 13 67.59 0.81 -16.37
CA SER A 13 66.58 1.53 -15.59
C SER A 13 65.25 1.69 -16.32
N LEU A 14 65.27 1.83 -17.65
CA LEU A 14 64.06 1.96 -18.45
C LEU A 14 63.29 0.62 -18.57
N ALA A 15 64.00 -0.52 -18.54
CA ALA A 15 63.39 -1.84 -18.61
C ALA A 15 62.63 -2.22 -17.32
N ILE A 16 63.03 -1.70 -16.15
CA ILE A 16 62.38 -2.01 -14.86
C ILE A 16 61.07 -1.21 -14.68
N VAL A 17 60.95 -0.02 -15.28
CA VAL A 17 59.72 0.79 -15.24
C VAL A 17 58.65 0.28 -16.22
N ALA A 18 59.06 -0.49 -17.23
CA ALA A 18 58.17 -1.05 -18.25
C ALA A 18 57.65 -2.46 -17.92
N ALA A 19 57.75 -2.92 -16.67
CA ALA A 19 57.05 -4.13 -16.26
C ALA A 19 55.54 -3.87 -16.32
N PRO A 20 54.77 -4.60 -17.17
CA PRO A 20 53.34 -4.44 -17.19
C PRO A 20 52.82 -4.92 -15.83
N ALA A 21 52.18 -4.03 -15.08
CA ALA A 21 51.34 -4.45 -13.97
C ALA A 21 50.20 -5.28 -14.60
N PHE A 22 50.29 -6.60 -14.49
CA PHE A 22 49.18 -7.49 -14.80
C PHE A 22 48.07 -7.23 -13.77
N ALA A 23 47.22 -6.25 -14.07
CA ALA A 23 45.93 -6.13 -13.42
C ALA A 23 45.07 -7.28 -13.94
N ALA A 24 44.84 -8.30 -13.11
CA ALA A 24 43.88 -9.34 -13.41
C ALA A 24 42.48 -8.71 -13.45
N THR A 25 42.00 -8.34 -14.64
CA THR A 25 40.60 -8.00 -14.88
C THR A 25 39.82 -9.30 -14.82
N VAL A 26 39.17 -9.58 -13.69
CA VAL A 26 38.22 -10.70 -13.60
C VAL A 26 37.04 -10.34 -14.52
N PRO A 27 36.76 -11.10 -15.58
CA PRO A 27 35.62 -10.81 -16.43
C PRO A 27 34.34 -10.98 -15.61
N ALA A 28 33.54 -9.91 -15.51
CA ALA A 28 32.26 -9.92 -14.82
C ALA A 28 31.23 -10.89 -15.45
N ASP A 29 31.49 -11.35 -16.69
CA ASP A 29 30.63 -12.21 -17.50
C ASP A 29 30.96 -13.71 -17.39
N THR A 30 31.35 -14.19 -16.20
CA THR A 30 31.39 -15.65 -15.98
C THR A 30 29.98 -16.15 -15.61
N PRO A 31 29.49 -17.26 -16.19
CA PRO A 31 28.12 -17.74 -15.96
C PRO A 31 27.72 -17.82 -14.48
N GLY A 32 28.64 -18.30 -13.63
CA GLY A 32 28.40 -18.37 -12.19
C GLY A 32 28.26 -17.01 -11.48
N VAL A 33 28.90 -15.94 -11.97
CA VAL A 33 28.73 -14.58 -11.42
C VAL A 33 27.38 -14.01 -11.82
N GLN A 34 26.92 -14.28 -13.04
CA GLN A 34 25.61 -13.84 -13.51
C GLN A 34 24.47 -14.50 -12.70
N ASP A 35 24.58 -15.79 -12.43
CA ASP A 35 23.61 -16.54 -11.61
C ASP A 35 23.55 -15.99 -10.19
N LEU A 36 24.70 -15.71 -9.56
CA LEU A 36 24.76 -15.11 -8.23
C LEU A 36 24.14 -13.71 -8.18
N ILE A 37 24.32 -12.90 -9.22
CA ILE A 37 23.70 -11.57 -9.31
C ILE A 37 22.18 -11.70 -9.42
N ARG A 38 21.69 -12.65 -10.24
CA ARG A 38 20.26 -12.91 -10.42
C ARG A 38 19.60 -13.39 -9.13
N ASP A 39 20.20 -14.37 -8.46
CA ASP A 39 19.74 -14.88 -7.16
C ASP A 39 19.63 -13.76 -6.12
N ARG A 40 20.62 -12.85 -6.09
CA ARG A 40 20.59 -11.70 -5.17
C ARG A 40 19.46 -10.72 -5.51
N GLN A 41 19.19 -10.47 -6.78
CA GLN A 41 18.08 -9.60 -7.20
C GLN A 41 16.72 -10.21 -6.84
N ASP A 42 16.54 -11.51 -7.09
CA ASP A 42 15.29 -12.21 -6.80
C ASP A 42 14.99 -12.21 -5.30
N ARG A 43 16.00 -12.46 -4.45
CA ARG A 43 15.85 -12.35 -2.98
C ARG A 43 15.43 -10.96 -2.53
N LEU A 44 16.02 -9.90 -3.10
CA LEU A 44 15.65 -8.52 -2.75
C LEU A 44 14.19 -8.22 -3.14
N LEU A 45 13.74 -8.68 -4.31
CA LEU A 45 12.36 -8.52 -4.75
C LEU A 45 11.39 -9.29 -3.86
N GLU A 46 11.73 -10.51 -3.45
CA GLU A 46 10.94 -11.30 -2.50
C GLU A 46 10.84 -10.62 -1.14
N GLU A 47 11.94 -10.09 -0.60
CA GLU A 47 11.95 -9.33 0.66
C GLU A 47 11.07 -8.07 0.58
N GLN A 48 11.13 -7.34 -0.53
CA GLN A 48 10.26 -6.17 -0.76
C GLN A 48 8.78 -6.56 -0.81
N ARG A 49 8.44 -7.63 -1.53
CA ARG A 49 7.06 -8.15 -1.60
C ARG A 49 6.56 -8.56 -0.22
N ARG A 50 7.36 -9.33 0.52
CA ARG A 50 7.02 -9.78 1.87
C ARG A 50 6.78 -8.60 2.81
N ARG A 51 7.61 -7.56 2.77
CA ARG A 51 7.40 -6.33 3.55
C ARG A 51 6.10 -5.62 3.17
N LEU A 52 5.78 -5.52 1.88
CA LEU A 52 4.53 -4.92 1.44
C LEU A 52 3.31 -5.71 1.92
N ASP A 53 3.37 -7.03 1.86
CA ASP A 53 2.28 -7.87 2.32
C ASP A 53 2.13 -7.80 3.85
N GLU A 54 3.23 -7.79 4.61
CA GLU A 54 3.19 -7.53 6.05
C GLU A 54 2.57 -6.17 6.38
N LEU A 55 2.88 -5.12 5.59
CA LEU A 55 2.27 -3.80 5.74
C LEU A 55 0.77 -3.78 5.43
N LYS A 56 0.30 -4.61 4.50
CA LYS A 56 -1.15 -4.76 4.21
C LYS A 56 -1.87 -5.51 5.32
N GLU A 57 -1.20 -6.48 5.94
CA GLU A 57 -1.69 -7.25 7.08
C GLU A 57 -1.64 -6.46 8.39
N LEU A 58 -0.89 -5.35 8.46
CA LEU A 58 -0.96 -4.43 9.60
C LEU A 58 -2.41 -3.99 9.78
N PRO A 59 -2.94 -4.05 11.02
CA PRO A 59 -4.34 -3.77 11.28
C PRO A 59 -4.64 -2.28 11.05
N GLY A 60 -5.02 -1.92 9.82
CA GLY A 60 -5.70 -0.68 9.48
C GLY A 60 -7.23 -0.83 9.53
N LYS A 61 -7.71 -2.07 9.50
CA LYS A 61 -9.11 -2.43 9.74
C LYS A 61 -9.31 -2.39 11.24
N GLN A 62 -9.97 -1.33 11.74
CA GLN A 62 -10.36 -1.23 13.14
C GLN A 62 -10.98 -2.58 13.54
N ALA A 63 -10.44 -3.20 14.60
CA ALA A 63 -11.07 -4.36 15.20
C ALA A 63 -12.52 -3.97 15.43
N THR A 64 -13.45 -4.62 14.73
CA THR A 64 -14.88 -4.40 14.92
C THR A 64 -15.09 -4.58 16.41
N PRO A 65 -15.44 -3.53 17.18
CA PRO A 65 -15.95 -3.77 18.51
C PRO A 65 -17.11 -4.71 18.25
N VAL A 66 -17.08 -5.90 18.84
CA VAL A 66 -18.26 -6.75 18.88
C VAL A 66 -19.26 -5.91 19.65
N ALA A 67 -20.08 -5.17 18.92
CA ALA A 67 -21.22 -4.49 19.50
C ALA A 67 -21.98 -5.63 20.19
N PRO A 68 -22.22 -5.53 21.51
CA PRO A 68 -23.16 -6.43 22.15
C PRO A 68 -24.39 -6.47 21.25
N ALA A 69 -24.98 -7.65 21.04
CA ALA A 69 -26.25 -7.74 20.32
C ALA A 69 -27.24 -6.80 21.02
N THR A 70 -27.33 -5.58 20.49
CA THR A 70 -28.21 -4.56 21.04
C THR A 70 -29.60 -5.14 20.86
N PRO A 71 -30.42 -5.19 21.91
CA PRO A 71 -31.80 -5.62 21.76
C PRO A 71 -32.41 -4.81 20.61
N GLU A 72 -33.23 -5.46 19.77
CA GLU A 72 -33.90 -4.75 18.68
C GLU A 72 -34.46 -3.44 19.22
N ASP A 73 -34.00 -2.33 18.63
CA ASP A 73 -34.35 -1.01 19.10
C ASP A 73 -35.88 -0.95 19.18
N THR A 74 -36.39 -0.78 20.40
CA THR A 74 -37.85 -0.76 20.65
C THR A 74 -38.53 0.41 19.93
N ARG A 75 -37.73 1.36 19.40
CA ARG A 75 -38.16 2.44 18.52
C ARG A 75 -37.23 2.52 17.32
N CYS A 76 -37.80 2.44 16.13
CA CYS A 76 -37.10 2.66 14.87
C CYS A 76 -37.80 3.76 14.06
N PHE A 77 -37.08 4.33 13.10
CA PHE A 77 -37.59 5.36 12.19
C PHE A 77 -37.71 4.78 10.79
N THR A 78 -38.86 4.98 10.15
CA THR A 78 -39.05 4.60 8.74
C THR A 78 -38.28 5.56 7.85
N ILE A 79 -37.17 5.09 7.29
CA ILE A 79 -36.33 5.91 6.40
C ILE A 79 -36.77 5.69 4.96
N SER A 80 -37.34 6.74 4.36
CA SER A 80 -37.85 6.71 2.97
C SER A 80 -36.76 7.09 1.97
N ARG A 81 -35.87 8.02 2.36
CA ARG A 81 -34.80 8.53 1.50
C ARG A 81 -33.49 8.59 2.26
N ILE A 82 -32.44 8.13 1.59
CA ILE A 82 -31.05 8.25 2.03
C ILE A 82 -30.31 9.00 0.93
N GLU A 83 -29.61 10.06 1.29
CA GLU A 83 -28.74 10.85 0.42
C GLU A 83 -27.32 10.78 1.00
N LEU A 84 -26.31 10.71 0.14
CA LEU A 84 -24.91 10.73 0.54
C LEU A 84 -24.28 12.04 0.11
N LYS A 85 -24.13 12.97 1.06
CA LYS A 85 -23.46 14.27 0.83
C LYS A 85 -21.94 14.14 0.85
N GLY A 86 -21.27 14.88 -0.04
CA GLY A 86 -19.81 14.88 -0.16
C GLY A 86 -19.21 13.58 -0.71
N ALA A 87 -20.02 12.72 -1.33
CA ALA A 87 -19.63 11.41 -1.84
C ALA A 87 -19.19 11.41 -3.32
N ASP A 88 -18.51 12.47 -3.77
CA ASP A 88 -18.15 12.66 -5.19
C ASP A 88 -17.15 11.61 -5.72
N SER A 89 -16.42 10.95 -4.82
CA SER A 89 -15.54 9.82 -5.12
C SER A 89 -16.27 8.50 -5.39
N LEU A 90 -17.60 8.47 -5.22
CA LEU A 90 -18.46 7.33 -5.54
C LEU A 90 -19.30 7.60 -6.78
N SER A 91 -19.32 6.63 -7.70
CA SER A 91 -20.25 6.62 -8.82
C SER A 91 -21.70 6.54 -8.31
N PRO A 92 -22.71 6.96 -9.11
CA PRO A 92 -24.11 6.82 -8.75
C PRO A 92 -24.49 5.36 -8.43
N ALA A 93 -23.98 4.41 -9.22
CA ALA A 93 -24.25 2.99 -9.01
C ALA A 93 -23.68 2.46 -7.68
N GLU A 94 -22.48 2.89 -7.29
CA GLU A 94 -21.90 2.54 -5.98
C GLU A 94 -22.75 3.11 -4.83
N ARG A 95 -23.15 4.38 -4.93
CA ARG A 95 -24.01 5.02 -3.92
C ARG A 95 -25.33 4.26 -3.77
N ASP A 96 -26.00 3.97 -4.88
CA ASP A 96 -27.27 3.24 -4.88
C ASP A 96 -27.12 1.83 -4.29
N ALA A 97 -26.04 1.12 -4.64
CA ALA A 97 -25.77 -0.22 -4.10
C ALA A 97 -25.56 -0.21 -2.58
N LEU A 98 -24.91 0.82 -2.03
CA LEU A 98 -24.66 0.98 -0.60
C LEU A 98 -25.94 1.30 0.19
N ILE A 99 -26.82 2.14 -0.35
CA ILE A 99 -28.02 2.61 0.38
C ILE A 99 -29.25 1.70 0.21
N LYS A 100 -29.36 1.01 -0.94
CA LYS A 100 -30.53 0.18 -1.29
C LYS A 100 -30.92 -0.85 -0.21
N PRO A 101 -29.99 -1.51 0.51
CA PRO A 101 -30.36 -2.45 1.57
C PRO A 101 -31.06 -1.79 2.77
N PHE A 102 -30.92 -0.48 2.95
CA PHE A 102 -31.41 0.27 4.11
C PHE A 102 -32.62 1.16 3.78
N GLN A 103 -32.87 1.41 2.50
CA GLN A 103 -33.95 2.28 2.05
C GLN A 103 -35.34 1.64 2.25
N ASN A 104 -36.33 2.46 2.61
CA ASN A 104 -37.72 2.07 2.91
C ASN A 104 -37.83 1.03 4.03
N LYS A 105 -36.91 1.08 5.01
CA LYS A 105 -36.91 0.19 6.18
C LYS A 105 -37.04 0.99 7.47
N CYS A 106 -37.52 0.31 8.51
CA CYS A 106 -37.46 0.84 9.87
C CYS A 106 -36.06 0.61 10.41
N LEU A 107 -35.30 1.68 10.62
CA LEU A 107 -33.93 1.63 11.11
C LEU A 107 -33.87 2.15 12.54
N GLY A 108 -33.33 1.35 13.45
CA GLY A 108 -32.87 1.79 14.76
C GLY A 108 -31.45 2.33 14.72
N VAL A 109 -30.93 2.72 15.87
CA VAL A 109 -29.55 3.19 16.06
C VAL A 109 -28.55 2.14 15.59
N ALA A 110 -28.80 0.86 15.89
CA ALA A 110 -27.92 -0.23 15.46
C ALA A 110 -27.82 -0.30 13.91
N GLN A 111 -28.96 -0.29 13.21
CA GLN A 111 -28.97 -0.37 11.75
C GLN A 111 -28.43 0.90 11.07
N LEU A 112 -28.60 2.07 11.69
CA LEU A 112 -27.98 3.31 11.22
C LEU A 112 -26.45 3.26 11.34
N ASN A 113 -25.93 2.73 12.45
CA ASN A 113 -24.50 2.52 12.60
C ASN A 113 -23.95 1.50 11.59
N ASP A 114 -24.71 0.44 11.28
CA ASP A 114 -24.34 -0.53 10.24
C ASP A 114 -24.29 0.11 8.84
N LEU A 115 -25.24 1.01 8.52
CA LEU A 115 -25.21 1.79 7.28
C LEU A 115 -23.93 2.64 7.19
N LEU A 116 -23.64 3.44 8.23
CA LEU A 116 -22.44 4.28 8.28
C LEU A 116 -21.15 3.45 8.17
N LYS A 117 -21.12 2.31 8.84
CA LYS A 117 -20.01 1.36 8.78
C LYS A 117 -19.83 0.81 7.37
N THR A 118 -20.92 0.36 6.73
CA THR A 118 -20.89 -0.18 5.36
C THR A 118 -20.31 0.83 4.36
N ILE A 119 -20.73 2.09 4.46
CA ILE A 119 -20.21 3.17 3.60
C ILE A 119 -18.72 3.43 3.88
N THR A 120 -18.34 3.50 5.17
CA THR A 120 -16.95 3.74 5.56
C THR A 120 -16.03 2.60 5.11
N ASP A 121 -16.45 1.35 5.29
CA ASP A 121 -15.71 0.17 4.84
C ASP A 121 -15.51 0.19 3.32
N HIS A 122 -16.53 0.58 2.55
CA HIS A 122 -16.39 0.74 1.10
C HIS A 122 -15.33 1.77 0.71
N TYR A 123 -15.22 2.88 1.47
CA TYR A 123 -14.13 3.84 1.27
C TYR A 123 -12.75 3.26 1.62
N LEU A 124 -12.66 2.46 2.68
CA LEU A 124 -11.42 1.78 3.07
C LEU A 124 -10.98 0.77 2.00
N ASP A 125 -11.91 0.01 1.43
CA ASP A 125 -11.64 -0.94 0.34
C ASP A 125 -11.12 -0.24 -0.92
N LYS A 126 -11.47 1.04 -1.11
CA LYS A 126 -10.93 1.91 -2.18
C LYS A 126 -9.62 2.61 -1.81
N GLY A 127 -9.06 2.35 -0.63
CA GLY A 127 -7.81 2.96 -0.15
C GLY A 127 -7.95 4.37 0.45
N LEU A 128 -9.19 4.84 0.67
CA LEU A 128 -9.47 6.18 1.21
C LEU A 128 -9.51 6.14 2.75
N VAL A 129 -8.34 5.97 3.36
CA VAL A 129 -8.19 5.73 4.81
C VAL A 129 -8.55 6.90 5.73
N THR A 130 -8.61 8.13 5.19
CA THR A 130 -8.99 9.35 5.94
C THR A 130 -10.47 9.71 5.78
N THR A 131 -11.24 8.91 5.07
CA THR A 131 -12.66 9.19 4.75
C THR A 131 -13.58 8.35 5.62
N ARG A 132 -14.63 8.97 6.17
CA ARG A 132 -15.64 8.29 7.01
C ARG A 132 -17.03 8.88 6.80
N ALA A 133 -18.05 8.03 6.87
CA ALA A 133 -19.45 8.47 6.91
C ALA A 133 -19.84 8.85 8.35
N TYR A 134 -20.64 9.89 8.50
CA TYR A 134 -21.24 10.28 9.77
C TYR A 134 -22.65 10.82 9.52
N LEU A 135 -23.51 10.69 10.54
CA LEU A 135 -24.86 11.25 10.51
C LEU A 135 -24.89 12.53 11.37
N PRO A 136 -25.18 13.71 10.81
CA PRO A 136 -25.34 14.93 11.60
C PRO A 136 -26.56 14.83 12.52
N GLN A 137 -26.57 15.63 13.60
CA GLN A 137 -27.72 15.69 14.50
C GLN A 137 -28.94 16.27 13.77
N GLN A 138 -30.02 15.50 13.72
CA GLN A 138 -31.27 15.88 13.06
C GLN A 138 -32.47 15.12 13.64
N ASP A 139 -33.67 15.57 13.29
CA ASP A 139 -34.90 14.84 13.57
C ASP A 139 -35.19 13.84 12.43
N LEU A 140 -35.27 12.54 12.78
CA LEU A 140 -35.50 11.45 11.83
C LEU A 140 -36.99 11.14 11.62
N SER A 141 -37.88 11.86 12.31
CA SER A 141 -39.34 11.66 12.22
C SER A 141 -39.90 11.94 10.82
N THR A 142 -39.19 12.71 9.99
CA THR A 142 -39.56 13.01 8.60
C THR A 142 -39.20 11.88 7.63
N GLY A 143 -38.34 10.95 8.02
CA GLY A 143 -37.91 9.81 7.20
C GLY A 143 -36.83 10.13 6.14
N ASP A 144 -36.17 11.29 6.24
CA ASP A 144 -35.08 11.70 5.35
C ASP A 144 -33.72 11.64 6.06
N LEU A 145 -32.74 10.98 5.43
CA LEU A 145 -31.37 10.83 5.91
C LEU A 145 -30.40 11.49 4.90
N PRO A 146 -29.80 12.66 5.20
CA PRO A 146 -28.88 13.38 4.32
C PRO A 146 -27.41 12.98 4.43
#